data_AF-A0A839DZT4-F1
#
_entry.id   AF-A0A839DZT4-F1
#
_cell.length_a   1.000
_cell.length_b   1.000
_cell.length_c   1.000
_cell.angle_alpha   90.00
_cell.angle_beta   90.00
_cell.angle_gamma   90.00
#
_symmetry.space_group_name_H-M   'P 1'
#
loop_
_entity.id
_entity.type
_entity.pdbx_description
1 polymer ?
#
loop_
_entity_poly.entity_id
_entity_poly.type
_entity_poly.pdbx_seq_one_letter_code
_entity_poly.pdbx_strand_id
1 'polypeptide(L)'
;MTERAESDRVIGTATDLDLLAAHLEALHELATDPDRTRDEGRVYDFSIRWGTLLAGRLERLEHYYLRDELPPEDRNRYEQLRTKLRESVPQLERLNLPHPTVALGDTGSGTVARTVSPDRRPGRRSDVSGTGSEEL
;
A
#
# COMPACT_ATOMS: atom_id res chain seq x y z
N MET A 1 1.23 -32.14 -26.51
CA MET A 1 0.48 -31.00 -27.06
C MET A 1 -0.26 -30.38 -25.88
N THR A 2 0.29 -29.27 -25.39
CA THR A 2 0.04 -28.68 -24.07
C THR A 2 -1.13 -27.69 -24.14
N GLU A 3 -2.36 -28.19 -24.14
CA GLU A 3 -3.59 -27.38 -24.02
C GLU A 3 -4.19 -27.46 -22.60
N ARG A 4 -3.37 -27.20 -21.57
CA ARG A 4 -3.82 -27.14 -20.16
C ARG A 4 -3.11 -26.06 -19.35
N ALA A 5 -2.95 -24.86 -19.92
CA ALA A 5 -2.39 -23.72 -19.17
C ALA A 5 -3.03 -22.35 -19.50
N GLU A 6 -4.20 -22.31 -20.13
CA GLU A 6 -4.93 -21.05 -20.41
C GLU A 6 -6.22 -20.87 -19.61
N SER A 7 -6.64 -21.87 -18.83
CA SER A 7 -7.95 -21.86 -18.15
C SER A 7 -7.99 -21.24 -16.75
N ASP A 8 -6.90 -20.63 -16.26
CA ASP A 8 -6.93 -19.97 -14.95
C ASP A 8 -6.38 -18.53 -15.00
N ARG A 9 -6.60 -17.85 -16.14
CA ARG A 9 -6.54 -16.39 -16.12
C ARG A 9 -7.87 -15.90 -15.59
N VAL A 10 -7.88 -15.35 -14.39
CA VAL A 10 -9.00 -14.57 -13.89
C VAL A 10 -9.29 -13.46 -14.91
N ILE A 11 -10.40 -13.59 -15.64
CA ILE A 11 -10.70 -12.70 -16.75
C ILE A 11 -11.08 -11.31 -16.22
N GLY A 12 -10.44 -10.28 -16.76
CA GLY A 12 -10.79 -8.88 -16.51
C GLY A 12 -9.94 -8.16 -15.46
N THR A 13 -8.95 -8.81 -14.85
CA THR A 13 -7.99 -8.18 -13.92
C THR A 13 -7.20 -7.06 -14.60
N ALA A 14 -6.71 -7.31 -15.83
CA ALA A 14 -6.03 -6.29 -16.62
C ALA A 14 -6.93 -5.07 -16.91
N THR A 15 -8.20 -5.29 -17.25
CA THR A 15 -9.16 -4.21 -17.46
C THR A 15 -9.45 -3.43 -16.18
N ASP A 16 -9.55 -4.11 -15.03
CA ASP A 16 -9.73 -3.45 -13.74
C ASP A 16 -8.54 -2.56 -13.40
N LEU A 17 -7.32 -3.07 -13.63
CA LEU A 17 -6.08 -2.33 -13.44
C LEU A 17 -6.03 -1.09 -14.34
N ASP A 18 -6.39 -1.23 -15.61
CA ASP A 18 -6.43 -0.10 -16.56
C ASP A 18 -7.41 0.98 -16.13
N LEU A 19 -8.62 0.59 -15.71
CA LEU A 19 -9.66 1.52 -15.31
C LEU A 19 -9.32 2.28 -14.02
N LEU A 20 -8.75 1.57 -13.03
CA LEU A 20 -8.30 2.18 -11.78
C LEU A 20 -7.10 3.10 -12.01
N ALA A 21 -6.12 2.68 -12.80
CA ALA A 21 -4.98 3.51 -13.15
C ALA A 21 -5.42 4.79 -13.88
N ALA A 22 -6.32 4.67 -14.86
CA ALA A 22 -6.84 5.84 -15.58
C ALA A 22 -7.60 6.82 -14.67
N HIS A 23 -8.41 6.30 -13.74
CA HIS A 23 -9.12 7.17 -12.78
C HIS A 23 -8.19 7.81 -11.75
N LEU A 24 -7.08 7.15 -11.41
CA LEU A 24 -6.06 7.71 -10.54
C LEU A 24 -5.30 8.86 -11.20
N GLU A 25 -4.97 8.74 -12.49
CA GLU A 25 -4.43 9.86 -13.26
C GLU A 25 -5.45 11.01 -13.36
N ALA A 26 -6.73 10.70 -13.59
CA ALA A 26 -7.80 11.71 -13.59
C ALA A 26 -7.99 12.39 -12.22
N LEU A 27 -7.77 11.67 -11.11
CA LEU A 27 -7.73 12.24 -9.77
C LEU A 27 -6.60 13.26 -9.66
N HIS A 28 -5.41 12.93 -10.16
CA HIS A 28 -4.26 13.83 -10.12
C HIS A 28 -4.51 15.10 -10.95
N GLU A 29 -5.08 14.97 -12.14
CA GLU A 29 -5.49 16.12 -12.96
C GLU A 29 -6.55 16.98 -12.27
N LEU A 30 -7.58 16.35 -11.69
CA LEU A 30 -8.62 17.06 -10.95
C LEU A 30 -8.02 17.82 -9.76
N ALA A 31 -7.09 17.19 -9.05
CA ALA A 31 -6.41 17.75 -7.89
C ALA A 31 -5.48 18.92 -8.24
N THR A 32 -4.85 18.91 -9.41
CA THR A 32 -3.87 19.93 -9.81
C THR A 32 -4.50 21.16 -10.48
N ASP A 33 -5.74 21.06 -10.97
CA ASP A 33 -6.48 22.14 -11.61
C ASP A 33 -7.47 22.82 -10.63
N PRO A 34 -7.20 24.07 -10.20
CA PRO A 34 -8.05 24.79 -9.26
C PRO A 34 -9.45 25.07 -9.79
N ASP A 35 -9.60 25.29 -11.10
CA ASP A 35 -10.89 25.60 -11.71
C ASP A 35 -11.77 24.36 -11.76
N ARG A 36 -11.18 23.18 -12.01
CA ARG A 36 -11.89 21.89 -11.91
C ARG A 36 -12.23 21.51 -10.48
N THR A 37 -11.37 21.84 -9.52
CA THR A 37 -11.63 21.57 -8.10
C THR A 37 -12.78 22.43 -7.56
N ARG A 38 -12.98 23.65 -8.09
CA ARG A 38 -14.09 24.55 -7.70
C ARG A 38 -15.43 24.17 -8.30
N ASP A 39 -15.44 23.34 -9.34
CA ASP A 39 -16.65 22.80 -9.93
C ASP A 39 -17.18 21.65 -9.07
N GLU A 40 -18.05 21.98 -8.11
CA GLU A 40 -18.65 21.02 -7.17
C GLU A 40 -19.39 19.89 -7.88
N GLY A 41 -20.04 20.16 -9.02
CA GLY A 41 -20.73 19.15 -9.82
C GLY A 41 -19.75 18.12 -10.39
N ARG A 42 -18.62 18.60 -10.92
CA ARG A 42 -17.55 17.73 -11.41
C ARG A 42 -16.91 16.90 -10.30
N VAL A 43 -16.62 17.50 -9.14
CA VAL A 43 -16.05 16.78 -7.99
C VAL A 43 -17.04 15.73 -7.48
N TYR A 44 -18.33 16.04 -7.42
CA TYR A 44 -19.38 15.10 -7.03
C TYR A 44 -19.48 13.92 -8.01
N ASP A 45 -19.56 14.18 -9.31
CA ASP A 45 -19.62 13.13 -10.33
C ASP A 45 -18.37 12.23 -10.28
N PHE A 46 -17.20 12.83 -10.05
CA PHE A 46 -15.96 12.09 -9.86
C PHE A 46 -16.05 11.19 -8.62
N SER A 47 -16.52 11.73 -7.49
CA SER A 47 -16.69 11.00 -6.22
C SER A 47 -17.54 9.74 -6.37
N ILE A 48 -18.67 9.83 -7.08
CA ILE A 48 -19.56 8.68 -7.32
C ILE A 48 -18.86 7.58 -8.14
N ARG A 49 -18.18 7.97 -9.23
CA ARG A 49 -17.47 7.01 -10.09
C ARG A 49 -16.29 6.39 -9.35
N TRP A 50 -15.53 7.21 -8.62
CA TRP A 50 -14.40 6.78 -7.82
C TRP A 50 -14.82 5.76 -6.76
N GLY A 51 -15.86 6.05 -5.98
CA GLY A 51 -16.40 5.13 -4.98
C GLY A 51 -16.84 3.78 -5.58
N THR A 52 -17.45 3.81 -6.77
CA THR A 52 -17.87 2.59 -7.49
C THR A 52 -16.66 1.72 -7.90
N LEU A 53 -15.58 2.35 -8.37
CA LEU A 53 -14.36 1.62 -8.75
C LEU A 53 -13.68 0.99 -7.53
N LEU A 54 -13.62 1.71 -6.41
CA LEU A 54 -13.06 1.20 -5.16
C LEU A 54 -13.87 0.01 -4.63
N ALA A 55 -15.19 0.17 -4.47
CA ALA A 55 -16.04 -0.87 -3.88
C ALA A 55 -16.20 -2.12 -4.76
N GLY A 56 -16.02 -1.99 -6.08
CA GLY A 56 -16.18 -3.09 -7.02
C GLY A 56 -14.86 -3.69 -7.50
N ARG A 57 -14.07 -2.88 -8.20
CA ARG A 57 -12.90 -3.38 -8.93
C ARG A 57 -11.68 -3.50 -8.04
N LEU A 58 -11.45 -2.55 -7.15
CA LEU A 58 -10.31 -2.60 -6.23
C LEU A 58 -10.45 -3.78 -5.25
N GLU A 59 -11.63 -3.95 -4.64
CA GLU A 59 -11.93 -5.11 -3.79
C GLU A 59 -11.73 -6.44 -4.53
N ARG A 60 -12.15 -6.53 -5.79
CA ARG A 60 -11.95 -7.71 -6.61
C ARG A 60 -10.47 -8.00 -6.90
N LEU A 61 -9.69 -6.97 -7.23
CA LEU A 61 -8.24 -7.13 -7.44
C LEU A 61 -7.53 -7.54 -6.15
N GLU A 62 -7.90 -6.97 -5.01
CA GLU A 62 -7.35 -7.36 -3.70
C GLU A 62 -7.67 -8.83 -3.38
N HIS A 63 -8.91 -9.28 -3.66
CA HIS A 63 -9.30 -10.67 -3.49
C HIS A 63 -8.37 -11.64 -4.22
N TYR A 64 -8.07 -11.38 -5.50
CA TYR A 64 -7.18 -12.22 -6.28
C TYR A 64 -5.71 -12.07 -5.88
N TYR A 65 -5.29 -10.86 -5.49
CA TYR A 65 -3.93 -10.61 -5.02
C TYR A 65 -3.61 -11.40 -3.74
N LEU A 66 -4.51 -11.40 -2.76
CA LEU A 66 -4.33 -12.12 -1.49
C LEU A 66 -4.31 -13.65 -1.66
N ARG A 67 -4.87 -14.14 -2.77
CA ARG A 67 -4.93 -15.57 -3.11
C ARG A 67 -3.80 -16.01 -4.05
N ASP A 68 -2.93 -15.08 -4.46
CA ASP A 68 -1.89 -15.30 -5.47
C ASP A 68 -2.45 -15.80 -6.82
N GLU A 69 -3.68 -15.39 -7.14
CA GLU A 69 -4.43 -15.75 -8.37
C GLU A 69 -4.28 -14.68 -9.47
N LEU A 70 -3.52 -13.61 -9.22
CA LEU A 70 -3.16 -12.63 -10.25
C LEU A 70 -2.01 -13.16 -11.12
N PRO A 71 -2.08 -13.02 -12.45
CA PRO A 71 -0.93 -13.22 -13.31
C PRO A 71 0.28 -12.40 -12.83
N PRO A 72 1.53 -12.88 -12.97
CA PRO A 72 2.71 -12.17 -12.45
C PRO A 72 2.84 -10.72 -12.95
N GLU A 73 2.44 -10.47 -14.21
CA GLU A 73 2.39 -9.12 -14.79
C GLU A 73 1.37 -8.22 -14.10
N ASP A 74 0.16 -8.72 -13.88
CA ASP A 74 -0.93 -8.00 -13.22
C ASP A 74 -0.66 -7.79 -11.73
N ARG A 75 0.02 -8.76 -11.08
CA ARG A 75 0.46 -8.64 -9.68
C ARG A 75 1.40 -7.45 -9.49
N ASN A 76 2.43 -7.33 -10.32
CA ASN A 76 3.37 -6.21 -10.28
C ASN A 76 2.64 -4.87 -10.54
N ARG A 77 1.75 -4.84 -11.55
CA ARG A 77 0.93 -3.66 -11.84
C ARG A 77 0.03 -3.28 -10.66
N TYR A 78 -0.54 -4.26 -9.97
CA TYR A 78 -1.37 -4.03 -8.80
C TYR A 78 -0.58 -3.49 -7.60
N GLU A 79 0.63 -4.00 -7.36
CA GLU A 79 1.53 -3.46 -6.32
C GLU A 79 1.92 -2.00 -6.58
N GLN A 80 2.19 -1.65 -7.85
CA GLN A 80 2.43 -0.27 -8.26
C GLN A 80 1.18 0.60 -8.06
N LEU A 81 0.00 0.09 -8.43
CA LEU A 81 -1.28 0.77 -8.23
C LEU A 81 -1.53 1.03 -6.73
N ARG A 82 -1.29 0.05 -5.85
CA ARG A 82 -1.43 0.23 -4.39
C ARG A 82 -0.52 1.33 -3.85
N THR A 83 0.70 1.42 -4.39
CA THR A 83 1.64 2.49 -4.04
C THR A 83 1.10 3.86 -4.45
N LYS A 84 0.67 4.00 -5.71
CA LYS A 84 0.08 5.26 -6.19
C LYS A 84 -1.19 5.64 -5.42
N LEU A 85 -2.07 4.68 -5.13
CA LEU A 85 -3.29 4.92 -4.34
C LEU A 85 -2.96 5.47 -2.95
N ARG A 86 -1.90 4.97 -2.31
CA ARG A 86 -1.43 5.47 -1.02
C ARG A 86 -0.91 6.91 -1.13
N GLU A 87 -0.13 7.20 -2.16
CA GLU A 87 0.41 8.55 -2.43
C GLU A 87 -0.70 9.57 -2.72
N SER A 88 -1.85 9.12 -3.25
CA SER A 88 -3.01 9.95 -3.54
C SER A 88 -3.93 10.23 -2.34
N VAL A 89 -3.72 9.61 -1.17
CA VAL A 89 -4.55 9.85 0.03
C VAL A 89 -4.71 11.34 0.37
N PRO A 90 -3.66 12.17 0.39
CA PRO A 90 -3.81 13.61 0.67
C PRO A 90 -4.69 14.36 -0.35
N GLN A 91 -4.71 13.89 -1.61
CA GLN A 91 -5.58 14.46 -2.65
C GLN A 91 -7.04 14.07 -2.40
N LEU A 92 -7.28 12.82 -2.00
CA LEU A 92 -8.61 12.31 -1.65
C LEU A 92 -9.19 13.04 -0.45
N GLU A 93 -8.40 13.25 0.60
CA GLU A 93 -8.80 14.00 1.80
C GLU A 93 -9.17 15.45 1.45
N ARG A 94 -8.29 16.16 0.72
CA ARG A 94 -8.52 17.55 0.33
C ARG A 94 -9.79 17.73 -0.51
N LEU A 95 -10.11 16.75 -1.35
CA LEU A 95 -11.28 16.77 -2.23
C LEU A 95 -12.52 16.11 -1.60
N ASN A 96 -12.44 15.63 -0.34
CA ASN A 96 -13.49 14.87 0.34
C ASN A 96 -14.00 13.66 -0.46
N LEU A 97 -13.08 12.92 -1.11
CA LEU A 97 -13.40 11.76 -1.93
C LEU A 97 -13.34 10.45 -1.12
N PRO A 98 -14.02 9.39 -1.59
CA PRO A 98 -13.94 8.06 -1.02
C PRO A 98 -12.50 7.54 -0.93
N HIS A 99 -12.17 6.91 0.20
CA HIS A 99 -10.85 6.33 0.46
C HIS A 99 -10.82 4.85 0.06
N PRO A 100 -9.65 4.33 -0.37
CA PRO A 100 -9.46 2.90 -0.59
C PRO A 100 -9.81 2.09 0.67
N THR A 101 -10.68 1.10 0.51
CA THR A 101 -11.14 0.21 1.59
C THR A 101 -10.19 -0.94 1.86
N VAL A 102 -9.36 -1.28 0.88
CA VAL A 102 -8.37 -2.35 0.97
C VAL A 102 -7.16 -1.88 1.78
N ALA A 103 -6.55 -2.81 2.52
CA ALA A 103 -5.32 -2.51 3.24
C ALA A 103 -4.19 -2.31 2.23
N LEU A 104 -3.85 -1.06 1.90
CA LEU A 104 -2.79 -0.76 0.94
C LEU A 104 -1.38 -1.14 1.46
N GLY A 105 -1.27 -1.56 2.73
CA GLY A 105 -0.02 -1.88 3.41
C GLY A 105 0.84 -0.65 3.59
N ASP A 106 1.78 -0.68 4.53
CA ASP A 106 2.94 0.22 4.45
C ASP A 106 3.92 -0.43 3.49
N THR A 107 4.45 0.32 2.51
CA THR A 107 5.69 -0.05 1.85
C THR A 107 6.85 0.11 2.84
N GLY A 108 6.82 -0.73 3.89
CA GLY A 108 7.95 -1.02 4.74
C GLY A 108 8.86 -2.03 4.07
N SER A 109 9.29 -1.77 2.82
CA SER A 109 10.58 -2.28 2.36
C SER A 109 11.70 -1.37 2.91
N GLY A 110 11.64 -1.10 4.20
CA GLY A 110 12.82 -0.91 4.99
C GLY A 110 13.20 -2.29 5.48
N THR A 111 14.24 -2.87 4.89
CA THR A 111 15.07 -3.86 5.57
C THR A 111 15.50 -3.24 6.90
N VAL A 112 14.71 -3.41 7.96
CA VAL A 112 15.26 -3.38 9.30
C VAL A 112 16.06 -4.66 9.38
N ALA A 113 17.35 -4.52 9.12
CA ALA A 113 18.33 -5.52 9.47
C ALA A 113 17.94 -6.02 10.87
N ARG A 114 17.56 -7.29 10.94
CA ARG A 114 17.56 -8.01 12.20
C ARG A 114 19.02 -8.05 12.62
N THR A 115 19.49 -6.99 13.27
CA THR A 115 20.70 -7.02 14.09
C THR A 115 20.32 -7.92 15.24
N VAL A 116 20.39 -9.24 15.00
CA VAL A 116 20.74 -10.19 16.04
C VAL A 116 22.11 -9.69 16.49
N SER A 117 22.14 -8.83 17.50
CA SER A 117 23.34 -8.54 18.26
C SER A 117 23.80 -9.87 18.82
N PRO A 118 24.90 -10.45 18.33
CA PRO A 118 25.51 -11.54 19.05
C PRO A 118 26.36 -10.92 20.16
N ASP A 119 26.41 -11.63 21.27
CA ASP A 119 27.50 -11.56 22.23
C ASP A 119 27.45 -10.43 23.26
N ARG A 120 26.98 -10.78 24.47
CA ARG A 120 27.62 -10.37 25.72
C ARG A 120 27.14 -11.21 26.89
N ARG A 121 27.74 -12.40 27.03
CA ARG A 121 28.15 -13.02 28.31
C ARG A 121 29.26 -14.03 27.96
N PRO A 122 30.33 -14.23 28.76
CA PRO A 122 30.39 -14.05 30.21
C PRO A 122 31.71 -13.42 30.74
N GLY A 123 31.64 -12.70 31.87
CA GLY A 123 32.81 -12.38 32.70
C GLY A 123 32.34 -12.29 34.14
N ARG A 124 32.24 -13.43 34.83
CA ARG A 124 33.25 -13.97 35.76
C ARG A 124 33.51 -13.03 36.94
N ARG A 125 32.91 -13.42 38.07
CA ARG A 125 33.28 -13.05 39.44
C ARG A 125 34.77 -13.29 39.69
N SER A 126 35.38 -12.37 40.42
CA SER A 126 36.24 -12.61 41.59
C SER A 126 36.82 -11.26 42.03
N ASP A 127 36.48 -10.83 43.24
CA ASP A 127 37.44 -10.63 44.37
C ASP A 127 38.11 -9.24 44.28
N VAL A 128 38.46 -8.50 45.32
CA VAL A 128 38.33 -8.54 46.79
C VAL A 128 39.05 -7.24 47.25
N SER A 129 38.73 -6.76 48.45
CA SER A 129 39.55 -5.88 49.30
C SER A 129 39.56 -4.36 49.07
N GLY A 130 39.38 -3.65 50.20
CA GLY A 130 39.91 -2.31 50.46
C GLY A 130 38.87 -1.35 51.03
N THR A 131 38.50 -1.41 52.32
CA THR A 131 39.09 -0.69 53.47
C THR A 131 38.97 0.84 53.44
N GLY A 132 38.45 1.38 54.56
CA GLY A 132 38.58 2.79 54.99
C GLY A 132 37.26 3.55 54.82
N SER A 133 36.51 3.94 55.86
CA SER A 133 36.81 4.78 57.03
C SER A 133 36.18 6.16 56.85
N GLU A 134 35.37 6.50 57.86
CA GLU A 134 35.17 7.84 58.43
C GLU A 134 34.21 8.86 57.81
N GLU A 135 33.79 9.74 58.74
CA GLU A 135 32.89 10.90 58.68
C GLU A 135 31.37 10.61 58.71
N LEU A 136 30.58 11.15 59.64
CA LEU A 136 30.75 12.03 60.80
C LEU A 136 29.48 11.89 61.66
#